data_AF-A0A651GKD3-F1
#
_entry.id   AF-A0A651GKD3-F1
#
_cell.length_a   1.000
_cell.length_b   1.000
_cell.length_c   1.000
_cell.angle_alpha   90.00
_cell.angle_beta   90.00
_cell.angle_gamma   90.00
#
_symmetry.space_group_name_H-M   'P 1'
#
loop_
_entity.id
_entity.type
_entity.pdbx_description
1 polymer ?
#
loop_
_entity_poly.entity_id
_entity_poly.type
_entity_poly.pdbx_seq_one_letter_code
_entity_poly.pdbx_strand_id
1 'polypeptide(L)' 'MKLTPEQKEKIKLLARRRGVSQKQAIMDLIEQQTENLPRIAPEDSFLKGIEHLSGAVNGPSDLAANPDYMDGFGQ' A
#
# COMPACT_ATOMS: atom_id res chain seq x y z
N MET A 1 -13.20 19.02 0.86
CA MET A 1 -14.36 18.18 1.24
C MET A 1 -15.27 18.97 2.15
N LYS A 2 -16.58 19.06 1.86
CA LYS A 2 -17.55 19.70 2.78
C LYS A 2 -18.14 18.61 3.67
N LEU A 3 -17.79 18.63 4.95
CA LEU A 3 -18.45 17.78 5.94
C LEU A 3 -19.82 18.33 6.28
N THR A 4 -20.83 17.45 6.35
CA THR A 4 -22.15 17.83 6.84
C THR A 4 -22.08 18.21 8.33
N PRO A 5 -23.01 19.03 8.84
CA PRO A 5 -23.07 19.35 10.28
C PRO A 5 -23.13 18.09 11.17
N GLU A 6 -23.86 17.08 10.72
CA GLU A 6 -24.00 15.80 11.43
C GLU A 6 -22.67 15.03 11.51
N GLN A 7 -21.88 15.02 10.42
CA GLN A 7 -20.56 14.38 10.41
C GLN A 7 -19.60 15.09 11.37
N LYS A 8 -19.67 16.41 11.48
CA LYS A 8 -18.83 17.19 12.42
C LYS A 8 -19.15 16.85 13.89
N GLU A 9 -20.43 16.71 14.23
CA GLU A 9 -20.82 16.31 15.59
C GLU A 9 -20.36 14.88 15.92
N LYS A 10 -20.47 13.93 14.98
CA LYS A 10 -19.94 12.57 15.15
C LYS A 10 -18.43 12.57 15.42
N ILE A 11 -17.66 13.36 14.67
CA ILE A 11 -16.21 13.51 14.86
C ILE A 11 -15.88 14.13 16.23
N LYS A 12 -16.64 15.14 16.64
CA LYS A 12 -16.45 15.81 17.93
C LYS A 12 -16.74 14.88 19.11
N LEU A 13 -17.80 14.07 19.03
CA LEU A 13 -18.11 13.04 20.02
C LEU A 13 -16.99 11.98 20.08
N LEU A 14 -16.52 11.52 18.93
CA LEU A 14 -15.41 10.56 18.83
C LEU A 14 -14.13 11.12 19.48
N ALA A 15 -13.77 12.35 19.15
CA ALA A 15 -12.61 13.05 19.69
C ALA A 15 -12.69 13.21 21.22
N ARG A 16 -13.85 13.63 21.73
CA ARG A 16 -14.12 13.74 23.17
C ARG A 16 -14.00 12.40 23.89
N ARG A 17 -14.59 11.33 23.34
CA ARG A 17 -14.53 9.99 23.94
C ARG A 17 -13.08 9.47 24.03
N ARG A 18 -12.25 9.82 23.05
CA ARG A 18 -10.84 9.41 22.98
C ARG A 18 -9.88 10.37 23.69
N GLY A 19 -10.34 11.54 24.13
CA GLY A 19 -9.49 12.56 24.76
C GLY A 19 -8.47 13.20 23.82
N VAL A 20 -8.70 13.14 22.50
CA VAL A 20 -7.78 13.65 21.48
C VAL A 20 -8.41 14.76 20.63
N SER A 21 -7.61 15.43 19.80
CA SER A 21 -8.13 16.42 18.86
C SER A 21 -8.99 15.77 17.76
N GLN A 22 -9.91 16.54 17.16
CA GLN A 22 -10.71 16.06 16.03
C GLN A 22 -9.85 15.59 14.86
N LYS A 23 -8.75 16.30 14.59
CA LYS A 23 -7.78 15.92 13.56
C LYS A 23 -7.15 14.58 13.89
N GLN A 24 -6.67 14.41 15.12
CA GLN A 24 -6.02 13.17 15.54
C GLN A 24 -6.98 11.98 15.48
N ALA A 25 -8.21 12.13 15.98
CA ALA A 25 -9.21 11.06 15.94
C ALA A 25 -9.51 10.57 14.51
N ILE A 26 -9.47 11.47 13.51
CA ILE A 26 -9.64 11.13 12.09
C ILE A 26 -8.38 10.42 11.57
N MET A 27 -7.19 10.94 11.86
CA MET A 27 -5.94 10.35 11.40
C MET A 27 -5.76 8.93 11.95
N ASP A 28 -6.04 8.71 13.24
CA ASP A 28 -5.97 7.38 13.85
C ASP A 28 -6.93 6.39 13.17
N LEU A 29 -8.13 6.85 12.81
CA LEU A 29 -9.12 6.03 12.08
C LEU A 29 -8.64 5.68 10.67
N ILE A 30 -8.03 6.65 9.97
CA ILE A 30 -7.46 6.43 8.65
C ILE A 30 -6.32 5.42 8.75
N GLU A 31 -5.39 5.60 9.68
CA GLU A 31 -4.28 4.68 9.90
C GLU A 31 -4.77 3.27 10.21
N GLN A 32 -5.71 3.13 11.15
CA GLN A 32 -6.29 1.83 11.52
C GLN A 32 -6.97 1.11 10.33
N GLN A 33 -7.59 1.85 9.41
CA GLN A 33 -8.25 1.27 8.23
C GLN A 33 -7.27 1.02 7.07
N THR A 34 -6.12 1.70 7.07
CA THR A 34 -5.12 1.61 6.00
C THR A 34 -3.89 0.78 6.35
N GLU A 35 -3.74 0.36 7.62
CA GLU A 35 -2.61 -0.43 8.11
C GLU A 35 -2.40 -1.74 7.35
N ASN A 36 -3.50 -2.36 6.89
CA ASN A 36 -3.47 -3.61 6.12
C ASN A 36 -3.63 -3.41 4.61
N LEU A 37 -3.72 -2.17 4.13
CA LEU A 37 -3.74 -1.96 2.68
C LEU A 37 -2.35 -2.26 2.12
N PRO A 38 -2.26 -3.04 1.03
CA PRO A 38 -0.98 -3.29 0.40
C PRO A 38 -0.37 -1.93 0.04
N ARG A 39 0.80 -1.65 0.62
CA ARG A 39 1.57 -0.46 0.27
C ARG A 39 2.02 -0.66 -1.16
N ILE A 40 1.38 0.07 -2.09
CA ILE A 40 1.82 0.12 -3.47
C ILE A 40 3.19 0.81 -3.44
N ALA A 41 4.23 0.06 -3.78
CA ALA A 41 5.56 0.62 -3.90
C ALA A 41 5.53 1.70 -4.99
N PRO A 42 6.20 2.85 -4.80
CA PRO A 42 6.33 3.86 -5.86
C PRO A 42 6.90 3.22 -7.13
N GLU A 43 6.44 3.65 -8.31
CA GLU A 43 6.90 3.06 -9.58
C GLU A 43 8.41 3.19 -9.78
N ASP A 44 9.01 4.29 -9.28
CA ASP A 44 10.47 4.52 -9.31
C ASP A 44 11.22 3.95 -8.11
N SER A 45 10.58 3.09 -7.30
CA SER A 45 11.24 2.53 -6.12
C SER A 45 12.20 1.41 -6.51
N PHE A 46 13.31 1.33 -5.79
CA PHE A 46 14.23 0.18 -5.86
C PHE A 46 13.49 -1.16 -5.71
N LEU A 47 12.46 -1.21 -4.85
CA LEU A 47 11.62 -2.39 -4.63
C LEU A 47 10.86 -2.81 -5.90
N LYS A 48 10.40 -1.86 -6.72
CA LYS A 48 9.81 -2.15 -8.03
C LYS A 48 10.87 -2.65 -9.01
N GLY A 49 12.07 -2.06 -8.98
CA GLY A 49 13.21 -2.49 -9.81
C GLY A 49 13.63 -3.94 -9.58
N ILE A 50 13.46 -4.47 -8.36
CA ILE A 50 13.78 -5.86 -8.01
C ILE A 50 12.58 -6.80 -8.05
N GLU A 51 11.41 -6.36 -8.52
CA GLU A 51 10.19 -7.18 -8.57
C GLU A 51 10.38 -8.46 -9.41
N HIS A 52 11.18 -8.39 -10.48
CA HIS A 52 11.56 -9.53 -11.32
C HIS A 52 12.37 -10.60 -10.58
N LEU A 53 12.93 -10.29 -9.40
CA LEU A 53 13.62 -11.24 -8.53
C LEU A 53 12.66 -11.90 -7.53
N SER A 54 11.42 -11.41 -7.41
CA SER A 54 10.40 -12.04 -6.58
C SER A 54 10.09 -13.43 -7.12
N GLY A 55 10.32 -14.46 -6.29
CA GLY A 55 10.18 -15.85 -6.72
C GLY A 55 11.43 -16.46 -7.35
N ALA A 56 12.54 -15.72 -7.52
CA ALA A 56 13.81 -16.27 -8.01
C ALA A 56 14.42 -17.34 -7.08
N VAL A 57 14.03 -17.37 -5.80
CA VAL A 57 14.41 -18.42 -4.84
C VAL A 57 13.64 -19.74 -5.09
N ASN A 58 12.46 -19.67 -5.71
CA ASN A 58 11.67 -20.83 -6.16
C ASN A 58 11.62 -20.95 -7.70
N GLY A 59 12.48 -20.21 -8.40
CA GLY A 59 12.59 -20.20 -9.85
C GLY A 59 13.55 -21.28 -10.35
N PRO A 60 13.65 -21.50 -11.67
CA PRO A 60 14.68 -22.36 -12.22
C PRO A 60 16.05 -21.89 -11.74
N SER A 61 16.91 -22.82 -11.34
CA SER A 61 18.27 -22.56 -10.84
C SER A 61 19.16 -21.83 -11.87
N ASP A 62 18.73 -21.80 -13.13
CA ASP A 62 19.37 -21.09 -14.22
C ASP A 62 18.47 -19.95 -14.73
N LEU A 63 18.95 -18.72 -14.57
CA LEU A 63 18.29 -17.50 -15.02
C LEU A 63 18.20 -17.42 -16.57
N ALA A 64 19.07 -18.14 -17.29
CA ALA A 64 19.01 -18.23 -18.75
C ALA A 64 17.84 -19.09 -19.25
N ALA A 65 17.19 -19.86 -18.37
CA ALA A 65 16.00 -20.65 -18.67
C ALA A 65 14.69 -19.92 -18.31
N ASN A 66 14.75 -18.64 -17.93
CA ASN A 66 13.56 -17.87 -17.60
C ASN A 66 12.74 -17.61 -18.90
N PRO A 67 11.51 -18.13 -19.01
CA PRO A 67 10.68 -18.01 -20.20
C PRO A 67 10.43 -16.56 -20.64
N ASP A 68 10.33 -15.63 -19.68
CA ASP A 68 10.07 -14.20 -19.96
C ASP A 68 11.22 -13.53 -20.72
N TYR A 69 12.45 -14.07 -20.61
CA TYR A 69 13.63 -13.56 -21.33
C TYR A 69 13.94 -14.35 -22.62
N MET A 70 13.16 -15.39 -22.91
CA MET A 70 13.32 -16.23 -24.11
C MET A 70 12.45 -15.74 -25.28
N ASP A 71 11.55 -14.77 -25.06
CA ASP A 71 10.71 -14.20 -26.11
C ASP A 71 11.56 -13.52 -27.20
N GLY A 72 11.48 -14.03 -28.44
CA GLY A 72 12.20 -13.51 -29.60
C GLY A 72 13.59 -14.12 -29.87
N PHE A 73 14.06 -15.07 -29.05
CA PHE A 73 15.29 -15.80 -29.36
C PHE A 73 15.08 -16.76 -30.54
N GLY A 74 15.93 -16.64 -31.57
CA GLY A 74 15.91 -17.53 -32.74
C GLY A 74 15.00 -17.09 -33.91
N GLN A 75 14.52 -15.83 -33.88
CA GLN A 75 14.01 -15.15 -35.08
C GLN A 75 15.13 -14.50 -35.90
#